data_AF-A0A7K6GN15-F1
#
_entry.id   AF-A0A7K6GN15-F1
#
_cell.length_a   1.000
_cell.length_b   1.000
_cell.length_c   1.000
_cell.angle_alpha   90.00
_cell.angle_beta   90.00
_cell.angle_gamma   90.00
#
_symmetry.space_group_name_H-M   'P 1'
#
loop_
_entity.id
_entity.type
_entity.pdbx_description
1 polymer ?
#
loop_
_entity_poly.entity_id
_entity_poly.type
_entity_poly.pdbx_seq_one_letter_code
_entity_poly.pdbx_strand_id
1 'polypeptide(L)' 'SVEHTTRIPHIPTSQARVERAHKTIKEYLAKQKKTTEDDPSSKLQQVLFTLTFLSLAEEAKQLPVVTHYSHV' A
#
# COMPACT_ATOMS: atom_id res chain seq x y z
N SER A 1 16.40 19.69 5.06
CA SER A 1 16.61 19.35 3.64
C SER A 1 16.38 17.85 3.49
N VAL A 2 15.63 17.41 2.49
CA VAL A 2 15.38 15.98 2.24
C VAL A 2 16.41 15.49 1.22
N GLU A 3 17.05 14.35 1.48
CA GLU A 3 17.98 13.74 0.52
C GLU A 3 17.19 13.06 -0.60
N HIS A 4 17.53 13.38 -1.85
CA HIS A 4 16.89 12.80 -3.03
C HIS A 4 17.83 11.78 -3.68
N THR A 5 17.43 10.51 -3.69
CA THR A 5 18.16 9.46 -4.40
C THR A 5 17.32 8.93 -5.56
N THR A 6 17.70 9.27 -6.79
CA THR A 6 17.14 8.67 -8.01
C THR A 6 18.06 7.53 -8.45
N ARG A 7 17.56 6.29 -8.42
CA ARG A 7 18.32 5.12 -8.89
C ARG A 7 18.28 5.01 -10.42
N ILE A 8 19.16 4.18 -10.97
CA ILE A 8 19.46 4.04 -12.40
C ILE A 8 18.17 4.04 -13.26
N PRO A 9 18.09 4.90 -14.29
CA PRO A 9 16.99 4.89 -15.24
C PRO A 9 16.76 3.47 -15.79
N HIS A 10 15.51 3.05 -15.88
CA HIS A 10 15.09 1.75 -16.45
C HIS A 10 15.38 0.49 -15.62
N ILE A 11 15.88 0.59 -14.38
CA ILE A 11 16.00 -0.58 -13.47
C ILE A 11 14.91 -0.51 -12.38
N PRO A 12 13.67 -0.95 -12.68
CA PRO A 12 12.54 -0.90 -11.74
C PRO A 12 12.73 -1.83 -10.53
N THR A 13 13.64 -2.81 -10.62
CA THR A 13 13.97 -3.73 -9.52
C THR A 13 14.38 -2.99 -8.25
N SER A 14 14.98 -1.81 -8.40
CA SER A 14 15.38 -0.97 -7.29
C SER A 14 14.21 -0.36 -6.49
N GLN A 15 12.99 -0.41 -7.05
CA GLN A 15 11.72 0.01 -6.47
C GLN A 15 10.73 -1.17 -6.34
N ALA A 16 11.21 -2.42 -6.38
CA ALA A 16 10.35 -3.61 -6.36
C ALA A 16 9.38 -3.66 -5.17
N ARG A 17 9.74 -3.07 -4.02
CA ARG A 17 8.84 -2.94 -2.86
C ARG A 17 7.62 -2.04 -3.15
N VAL A 18 7.85 -0.92 -3.84
CA VAL A 18 6.79 0.02 -4.26
C VAL A 18 5.90 -0.64 -5.31
N GLU A 19 6.50 -1.30 -6.30
CA GLU A 19 5.74 -2.02 -7.34
C GLU A 19 4.88 -3.15 -6.76
N ARG A 20 5.41 -3.92 -5.80
CA ARG A 20 4.62 -4.93 -5.07
C ARG A 20 3.46 -4.29 -4.31
N ALA A 21 3.68 -3.17 -3.63
CA ALA A 21 2.62 -2.45 -2.94
C ALA A 21 1.52 -1.96 -3.90
N HIS A 22 1.90 -1.40 -5.05
CA HIS A 22 0.94 -1.01 -6.10
C HIS A 22 0.11 -2.19 -6.59
N LYS A 23 0.74 -3.36 -6.81
CA LYS A 23 0.02 -4.58 -7.20
C LYS A 23 -1.03 -4.96 -6.15
N THR A 24 -0.64 -5.02 -4.88
CA THR A 24 -1.56 -5.34 -3.77
C THR A 24 -2.73 -4.37 -3.69
N ILE A 25 -2.48 -3.06 -3.82
CA ILE A 25 -3.55 -2.04 -3.82
C ILE A 25 -4.54 -2.29 -4.96
N LYS A 26 -4.05 -2.57 -6.18
CA LYS A 26 -4.91 -2.87 -7.34
C LYS A 26 -5.75 -4.13 -7.13
N GLU A 27 -5.17 -5.18 -6.55
CA GLU A 27 -5.89 -6.43 -6.24
C GLU A 27 -7.01 -6.20 -5.23
N TYR A 28 -6.79 -5.38 -4.20
CA TYR A 28 -7.82 -5.05 -3.20
C TYR A 28 -8.90 -4.12 -3.74
N LEU A 29 -8.54 -3.15 -4.60
CA LEU A 29 -9.51 -2.32 -5.32
C LEU A 29 -10.43 -3.18 -6.21
N ALA A 30 -9.90 -4.22 -6.85
CA ALA A 30 -10.69 -5.15 -7.66
C ALA A 30 -11.64 -6.03 -6.82
N LYS A 31 -11.27 -6.34 -5.57
CA LYS A 31 -12.08 -7.12 -4.61
C LYS A 31 -13.13 -6.29 -3.89
N GLN A 32 -12.97 -4.97 -3.85
CA GLN A 32 -13.91 -4.06 -3.19
C GLN A 32 -15.31 -4.17 -3.83
N LYS A 33 -16.35 -4.19 -3.01
CA LYS A 33 -17.73 -4.22 -3.51
C LYS A 33 -17.99 -2.96 -4.35
N LYS A 34 -18.48 -3.16 -5.57
CA LYS A 34 -18.87 -2.05 -6.45
C LYS A 34 -20.17 -1.44 -5.94
N THR A 35 -20.05 -0.39 -5.14
CA THR A 35 -21.11 0.57 -4.85
C THR A 35 -21.19 1.57 -5.99
N THR A 36 -22.40 1.78 -6.50
CA THR A 36 -22.71 2.55 -7.72
C THR A 36 -22.27 4.01 -7.63
N GLU A 37 -21.99 4.53 -6.43
CA GLU A 37 -21.76 5.97 -6.18
C GLU A 37 -20.43 6.31 -5.49
N ASP A 38 -19.55 5.33 -5.23
CA ASP A 38 -18.33 5.64 -4.49
C ASP A 38 -17.26 6.33 -5.37
N ASP A 39 -16.86 7.53 -4.95
CA ASP A 39 -15.74 8.30 -5.49
C ASP A 39 -14.41 7.50 -5.45
N PRO A 40 -13.54 7.60 -6.48
CA PRO A 40 -12.28 6.86 -6.54
C PRO A 40 -11.35 7.09 -5.34
N SER A 41 -11.32 8.29 -4.76
CA SER A 41 -10.50 8.58 -3.58
C SER A 41 -11.04 7.84 -2.36
N SER A 42 -12.36 7.85 -2.16
CA SER A 42 -13.01 7.12 -1.06
C SER A 42 -12.74 5.62 -1.15
N LYS A 43 -12.78 5.05 -2.35
CA LYS A 43 -12.40 3.64 -2.61
C LYS A 43 -10.96 3.36 -2.22
N LEU A 44 -10.03 4.20 -2.66
CA LEU A 44 -8.61 4.06 -2.34
C LEU A 44 -8.35 4.20 -0.83
N GLN A 45 -9.01 5.14 -0.15
CA GLN A 45 -8.89 5.33 1.30
C GLN A 45 -9.33 4.09 2.07
N GLN A 46 -10.44 3.46 1.70
CA GLN A 46 -10.90 2.21 2.33
C GLN A 46 -9.89 1.07 2.15
N VAL A 47 -9.32 0.92 0.95
CA VAL A 47 -8.28 -0.09 0.69
C VAL A 47 -7.02 0.19 1.50
N LEU A 48 -6.56 1.44 1.56
CA LEU A 48 -5.39 1.84 2.36
C LEU A 48 -5.63 1.64 3.85
N PHE A 49 -6.80 2.01 4.37
CA PHE A 49 -7.18 1.76 5.75
C PHE A 49 -7.12 0.27 6.06
N THR A 50 -7.73 -0.55 5.19
CA THR A 50 -7.74 -2.00 5.32
C THR A 50 -6.33 -2.57 5.36
N LEU A 51 -5.47 -2.22 4.40
CA LEU A 51 -4.09 -2.74 4.34
C LEU A 51 -3.21 -2.25 5.51
N THR A 52 -3.51 -1.07 6.08
CA THR A 52 -2.67 -0.44 7.10
C THR A 52 -3.09 -0.83 8.53
N PHE A 53 -4.38 -1.04 8.76
CA PHE A 53 -4.97 -1.20 10.09
C PHE A 53 -5.66 -2.54 10.33
N LEU A 54 -5.97 -3.31 9.28
CA LEU A 54 -6.55 -4.64 9.39
C LEU A 54 -5.52 -5.66 8.89
N SER A 55 -5.03 -6.53 9.77
CA SER A 55 -3.92 -7.44 9.44
C SER A 55 -4.46 -8.56 8.57
N LEU A 56 -4.40 -8.37 7.25
CA LEU A 56 -4.98 -9.31 6.27
C LEU A 56 -3.93 -10.17 5.55
N ALA A 57 -2.65 -9.97 5.83
CA ALA A 57 -1.59 -10.85 5.32
C ALA A 57 -1.33 -11.95 6.35
N GLU A 58 -1.50 -13.21 5.95
CA GLU A 58 -1.26 -14.39 6.81
C GLU A 58 0.17 -14.41 7.38
N GLU A 59 1.13 -13.78 6.70
CA GLU A 59 2.53 -13.67 7.16
C GLU A 59 2.83 -12.44 8.03
N ALA A 60 1.90 -11.47 8.15
CA ALA A 60 2.15 -10.25 8.91
C ALA A 60 1.91 -10.48 10.41
N LYS A 61 2.99 -10.75 11.16
CA LYS A 61 2.97 -10.82 12.63
C LYS A 61 2.44 -9.55 13.30
N GLN A 62 2.46 -8.41 12.60
CA GLN A 62 2.11 -7.10 13.15
C GLN A 62 1.63 -6.15 12.06
N LEU A 63 0.64 -5.33 12.39
CA LEU A 63 0.06 -4.33 11.50
C LEU A 63 1.11 -3.31 11.03
N PRO A 64 1.11 -2.88 9.75
CA PRO A 64 2.05 -1.88 9.24
C PRO A 64 2.09 -0.60 10.08
N VAL A 65 0.93 -0.15 10.59
CA VAL A 65 0.86 1.04 11.45
C VAL A 65 1.65 0.86 12.75
N VAL A 66 1.58 -0.31 13.39
CA VAL A 66 2.27 -0.56 14.66
C VAL A 66 3.78 -0.70 14.40
N THR A 67 4.18 -1.31 13.28
CA THR A 67 5.60 -1.37 12.87
C THR A 67 6.16 0.02 12.59
N HIS A 68 5.38 0.90 11.94
CA HIS A 68 5.81 2.26 11.67
C HIS A 68 6.08 3.01 12.98
N TYR A 69 5.13 3.00 13.92
CA TYR A 69 5.25 3.75 15.18
C TYR A 69 6.16 3.13 16.25
N SER A 70 6.60 1.88 16.08
CA SER A 70 7.55 1.23 17.00
C SER A 70 9.03 1.55 16.69
N HIS A 71 9.30 2.19 15.55
CA HIS A 71 10.66 2.56 15.11
C HIS A 71 10.81 4.08 14.89
N VAL A 72 9.92 4.89 15.48
CA VAL A 72 9.97 6.36 15.50
C VAL A 72 10.42 6.80 16.89
#